data_AF-A0A504YD48-F1
#
_entry.id   AF-A0A504YD48-F1
#
_cell.length_a   1.000
_cell.length_b   1.000
_cell.length_c   1.000
_cell.angle_alpha   90.00
_cell.angle_beta   90.00
_cell.angle_gamma   90.00
#
_symmetry.space_group_name_H-M   'P 1'
#
loop_
_entity.id
_entity.type
_entity.pdbx_description
1 polymer ?
#
loop_
_entity_poly.entity_id
_entity_poly.type
_entity_poly.pdbx_seq_one_letter_code
_entity_poly.pdbx_strand_id
1 'polypeptide(L)'
;SLLVKCDKPSLCGSLSSTLREAGNTAWREGDAKRALVAYNKALMTAVDDEQKAFVYANRSLVLASLCMHSSALKDTERALQVIFSPCSIKFNYKELLARRSQYLSLAIDRVQEAYDEFLLAAKKMEGMGLQSDTLKKQIQEGLRKCEKILESKMTIKPPNSSMVPIKYLHISTAAETQVSLNDQREDKNAQSLSFEVNYGGNDVGWQLVASKAIRPGELITVEKPYARYLHLSCATSHCFQCFRRTVDPVPCRRCAYVS
;
A
#
# COMPACT_ATOMS: atom_id res chain seq x y z
N SER A 1 -8.95 -8.12 -22.66
CA SER A 1 -7.89 -7.12 -22.94
C SER A 1 -7.96 -6.03 -21.87
N LEU A 2 -6.93 -5.90 -21.03
CA LEU A 2 -6.84 -4.85 -20.00
C LEU A 2 -6.18 -3.55 -20.53
N LEU A 3 -5.93 -3.48 -21.83
CA LEU A 3 -5.49 -2.28 -22.53
C LEU A 3 -6.71 -1.39 -22.82
N VAL A 4 -7.24 -0.74 -21.78
CA VAL A 4 -8.02 0.47 -22.01
C VAL A 4 -6.99 1.54 -22.30
N LYS A 5 -6.71 1.76 -23.59
CA LYS A 5 -6.18 3.06 -24.03
C LYS A 5 -7.19 4.10 -23.52
N CYS A 6 -6.78 4.96 -22.60
CA CYS A 6 -7.59 6.04 -22.04
C CYS A 6 -7.85 7.14 -23.08
N ASP A 7 -8.33 6.77 -24.27
CA ASP A 7 -8.75 7.70 -25.32
C ASP A 7 -10.26 7.97 -25.23
N LYS A 8 -10.98 7.32 -24.30
CA LYS A 8 -12.40 7.54 -24.01
C LYS A 8 -12.68 7.49 -22.49
N PRO A 9 -12.85 8.63 -21.81
CA PRO A 9 -13.10 8.70 -20.35
C PRO A 9 -14.34 7.91 -19.89
N SER A 10 -15.34 7.77 -20.76
CA SER A 10 -16.64 7.15 -20.43
C SER A 10 -16.60 5.63 -20.28
N LEU A 11 -15.65 4.92 -20.90
CA LEU A 11 -15.51 3.46 -20.75
C LEU A 11 -14.74 3.06 -19.47
N CYS A 12 -13.89 3.94 -18.96
CA CYS A 12 -13.04 3.64 -17.81
C CYS A 12 -13.81 3.77 -16.48
N GLY A 13 -14.72 4.76 -16.39
CA GLY A 13 -15.57 4.94 -15.21
C GLY A 13 -16.55 3.77 -14.95
N SER A 14 -17.10 3.16 -16.00
CA SER A 14 -17.98 1.99 -15.88
C SER A 14 -17.22 0.71 -15.51
N LEU A 15 -15.96 0.59 -15.92
CA LEU A 15 -15.14 -0.60 -15.65
C LEU A 15 -14.79 -0.73 -14.16
N SER A 16 -14.34 0.35 -13.51
CA SER A 16 -14.07 0.35 -12.07
C SER A 16 -15.30 -0.06 -11.25
N SER A 17 -16.46 0.52 -11.59
CA SER A 17 -17.73 0.20 -10.95
C SER A 17 -18.09 -1.28 -11.12
N THR A 18 -17.96 -1.83 -12.32
CA THR A 18 -18.23 -3.24 -12.62
C THR A 18 -17.31 -4.18 -11.82
N LEU A 19 -16.02 -3.87 -11.77
CA LEU A 19 -15.04 -4.66 -11.01
C LEU A 19 -15.28 -4.56 -9.51
N ARG A 20 -15.71 -3.40 -9.01
CA ARG A 20 -16.11 -3.22 -7.62
C ARG A 20 -17.32 -4.09 -7.28
N GLU A 21 -18.34 -4.15 -8.15
CA GLU A 21 -19.50 -5.02 -7.95
C GLU A 21 -19.14 -6.51 -8.04
N ALA A 22 -18.20 -6.89 -8.92
CA ALA A 22 -17.64 -8.24 -8.94
C ALA A 22 -16.95 -8.57 -7.60
N GLY A 23 -16.22 -7.61 -7.02
CA GLY A 23 -15.63 -7.73 -5.68
C GLY A 23 -16.69 -7.89 -4.59
N ASN A 24 -17.75 -7.09 -4.62
CA ASN A 24 -18.87 -7.18 -3.68
C ASN A 24 -19.55 -8.56 -3.75
N THR A 25 -19.71 -9.10 -4.96
CA THR A 25 -20.30 -10.42 -5.19
C THR A 25 -19.40 -11.53 -4.63
N ALA A 26 -18.11 -11.51 -4.97
CA ALA A 26 -17.15 -12.46 -4.43
C ALA A 26 -17.06 -12.40 -2.90
N TRP A 27 -17.16 -11.20 -2.32
CA TRP A 27 -17.18 -11.01 -0.88
C TRP A 27 -18.41 -11.62 -0.21
N ARG A 28 -19.61 -11.43 -0.79
CA ARG A 28 -20.85 -12.07 -0.31
C ARG A 28 -20.80 -13.59 -0.41
N GLU A 29 -20.08 -14.12 -1.40
CA GLU A 29 -19.83 -15.56 -1.58
C GLU A 29 -18.77 -16.12 -0.62
N GLY A 30 -18.16 -15.28 0.24
CA GLY A 30 -17.13 -15.69 1.20
C GLY A 30 -15.73 -15.83 0.59
N ASP A 31 -15.54 -15.47 -0.68
CA ASP A 31 -14.27 -15.56 -1.38
C ASP A 31 -13.47 -14.25 -1.24
N ALA A 32 -12.84 -14.10 -0.09
CA ALA A 32 -12.01 -12.94 0.24
C ALA A 32 -10.87 -12.71 -0.76
N LYS A 33 -10.28 -13.79 -1.31
CA LYS A 33 -9.15 -13.68 -2.25
C LYS A 33 -9.60 -13.11 -3.59
N ARG A 34 -10.69 -13.63 -4.17
CA ARG A 34 -11.25 -13.10 -5.42
C ARG A 34 -11.80 -11.69 -5.23
N ALA A 35 -12.43 -11.41 -4.09
CA ALA A 35 -12.87 -10.05 -3.76
C ALA A 35 -11.69 -9.07 -3.74
N LEU A 36 -10.58 -9.42 -3.08
CA LEU A 36 -9.38 -8.58 -3.03
C LEU A 36 -8.80 -8.33 -4.42
N VAL A 37 -8.69 -9.35 -5.26
CA VAL A 37 -8.21 -9.21 -6.65
C VAL A 37 -9.13 -8.28 -7.45
N ALA A 38 -10.45 -8.44 -7.32
CA ALA A 38 -11.42 -7.60 -8.01
C ALA A 38 -11.33 -6.13 -7.57
N TYR A 39 -11.20 -5.86 -6.27
CA TYR A 39 -11.00 -4.51 -5.76
C TYR A 39 -9.67 -3.90 -6.18
N ASN A 40 -8.57 -4.69 -6.23
CA ASN A 40 -7.29 -4.22 -6.76
C ASN A 40 -7.43 -3.78 -8.23
N LYS A 41 -8.13 -4.57 -9.04
CA LYS A 41 -8.43 -4.21 -10.44
C LYS A 41 -9.31 -2.97 -10.53
N ALA A 42 -10.35 -2.87 -9.69
CA ALA A 42 -11.24 -1.72 -9.67
C ALA A 42 -10.47 -0.41 -9.40
N LEU A 43 -9.58 -0.42 -8.39
CA LEU A 43 -8.70 0.71 -8.08
C LEU A 43 -7.82 1.11 -9.26
N MET A 44 -7.23 0.15 -9.96
CA MET A 44 -6.40 0.42 -11.14
C MET A 44 -7.16 1.12 -12.27
N THR A 45 -8.46 0.86 -12.38
CA THR A 45 -9.34 1.40 -13.43
C THR A 45 -10.17 2.59 -12.97
N ALA A 46 -10.01 3.04 -11.72
CA ALA A 46 -10.79 4.16 -11.19
C ALA A 46 -10.33 5.49 -11.81
N VAL A 47 -11.28 6.28 -12.31
CA VAL A 47 -10.99 7.53 -13.05
C VAL A 47 -10.92 8.76 -12.17
N ASP A 48 -11.53 8.71 -10.99
CA ASP A 48 -11.63 9.82 -10.05
C ASP A 48 -11.43 9.33 -8.60
N ASP A 49 -11.28 10.30 -7.71
CA ASP A 49 -11.05 10.01 -6.28
C ASP A 49 -12.31 9.46 -5.58
N GLU A 50 -13.52 9.79 -6.06
CA GLU A 50 -14.78 9.26 -5.51
C GLU A 50 -14.86 7.74 -5.72
N GLN A 51 -14.60 7.26 -6.93
CA GLN A 51 -14.52 5.84 -7.26
C GLN A 51 -13.45 5.13 -6.42
N LYS A 52 -12.26 5.73 -6.30
CA LYS A 52 -11.18 5.17 -5.46
C LYS A 52 -11.64 5.04 -4.01
N ALA A 53 -12.28 6.05 -3.45
CA ALA A 53 -12.77 6.02 -2.08
C ALA A 53 -13.79 4.90 -1.84
N PHE A 54 -14.70 4.64 -2.79
CA PHE A 54 -15.62 3.51 -2.70
C PHE A 54 -14.91 2.17 -2.70
N VAL A 55 -13.90 2.01 -3.56
CA VAL A 55 -13.16 0.75 -3.61
C VAL A 55 -12.29 0.58 -2.38
N TYR A 56 -11.61 1.61 -1.89
CA TYR A 56 -10.84 1.56 -0.64
C TYR A 56 -11.73 1.21 0.57
N ALA A 57 -12.91 1.82 0.66
CA ALA A 57 -13.88 1.52 1.72
C ALA A 57 -14.27 0.02 1.75
N ASN A 58 -14.51 -0.58 0.58
CA ASN A 58 -14.88 -2.00 0.48
C ASN A 58 -13.69 -2.93 0.66
N ARG A 59 -12.53 -2.60 0.04
CA ARG A 59 -11.30 -3.39 0.15
C ARG A 59 -10.79 -3.45 1.59
N SER A 60 -10.97 -2.39 2.38
CA SER A 60 -10.60 -2.36 3.80
C SER A 60 -11.27 -3.48 4.63
N LEU A 61 -12.53 -3.82 4.33
CA LEU A 61 -13.26 -4.90 5.01
C LEU A 61 -12.63 -6.26 4.69
N VAL A 62 -12.32 -6.50 3.42
CA VAL A 62 -11.68 -7.74 2.97
C VAL A 62 -10.30 -7.88 3.59
N LEU A 63 -9.48 -6.83 3.56
CA LEU A 63 -8.15 -6.82 4.19
C LEU A 63 -8.24 -7.10 5.70
N ALA A 64 -9.21 -6.51 6.39
CA ALA A 64 -9.42 -6.76 7.81
C ALA A 64 -9.85 -8.21 8.10
N SER A 65 -10.69 -8.81 7.25
CA SER A 65 -11.08 -10.22 7.35
C SER A 65 -9.91 -11.19 7.16
N LEU A 66 -8.85 -10.74 6.47
CA LEU A 66 -7.60 -11.46 6.27
C LEU A 66 -6.56 -11.11 7.35
N CYS A 67 -6.96 -10.49 8.45
CA CYS A 67 -6.09 -10.01 9.55
C CYS A 67 -5.02 -9.00 9.11
N MET A 68 -5.18 -8.38 7.93
CA MET A 68 -4.25 -7.38 7.41
C MET A 68 -4.63 -5.98 7.90
N HIS A 69 -4.68 -5.80 9.22
CA HIS A 69 -5.23 -4.59 9.85
C HIS A 69 -4.46 -3.31 9.48
N SER A 70 -3.14 -3.37 9.29
CA SER A 70 -2.34 -2.22 8.83
C SER A 70 -2.74 -1.75 7.42
N SER A 71 -2.93 -2.69 6.48
CA SER A 71 -3.39 -2.35 5.11
C SER A 71 -4.84 -1.88 5.10
N ALA A 72 -5.70 -2.50 5.91
CA ALA A 72 -7.09 -2.07 6.08
C ALA A 72 -7.20 -0.64 6.65
N LEU A 73 -6.32 -0.28 7.58
CA LEU A 73 -6.23 1.08 8.12
C LEU A 73 -5.87 2.10 7.03
N LYS A 74 -4.82 1.82 6.25
CA LYS A 74 -4.38 2.70 5.14
C LYS A 74 -5.49 2.93 4.12
N ASP A 75 -6.23 1.88 3.76
CA ASP A 75 -7.37 2.01 2.83
C ASP A 75 -8.49 2.86 3.44
N THR A 76 -8.78 2.67 4.73
CA THR A 76 -9.80 3.47 5.42
C THR A 76 -9.41 4.95 5.48
N GLU A 77 -8.14 5.25 5.75
CA GLU A 77 -7.58 6.62 5.69
C GLU A 77 -7.74 7.25 4.31
N ARG A 78 -7.38 6.51 3.25
CA ARG A 78 -7.52 6.98 1.86
C ARG A 78 -8.97 7.27 1.51
N ALA A 79 -9.91 6.43 1.95
CA ALA A 79 -11.33 6.65 1.75
C ALA A 79 -11.81 7.92 2.49
N LEU A 80 -11.38 8.11 3.74
CA LEU A 80 -11.73 9.29 4.55
C LEU A 80 -11.18 10.59 3.95
N GLN A 81 -9.97 10.59 3.38
CA GLN A 81 -9.37 11.78 2.75
C GLN A 81 -10.24 12.37 1.64
N VAL A 82 -10.95 11.55 0.88
CA VAL A 82 -11.84 12.00 -0.20
C VAL A 82 -13.17 12.54 0.33
N ILE A 83 -13.62 12.06 1.50
CA ILE A 83 -14.89 12.48 2.11
C ILE A 83 -14.85 13.93 2.57
N PHE A 84 -13.67 14.48 2.89
CA PHE A 84 -13.52 15.90 3.22
C PHE A 84 -13.58 16.84 2.00
N SER A 85 -13.76 16.30 0.78
CA SER A 85 -14.06 17.10 -0.41
C SER A 85 -15.54 17.53 -0.43
N PRO A 86 -15.86 18.80 -0.77
CA PRO A 86 -17.22 19.35 -0.71
C PRO A 86 -18.28 18.68 -1.60
N CYS A 87 -17.93 17.66 -2.39
CA CYS A 87 -18.87 16.87 -3.22
C CYS A 87 -19.28 15.51 -2.60
N SER A 88 -18.80 15.14 -1.42
CA SER A 88 -18.86 13.76 -0.90
C SER A 88 -20.09 13.46 -0.04
N ILE A 89 -21.28 13.37 -0.64
CA ILE A 89 -22.55 13.07 0.08
C ILE A 89 -22.85 11.55 0.20
N LYS A 90 -22.08 10.67 -0.45
CA LYS A 90 -22.47 9.25 -0.62
C LYS A 90 -21.77 8.24 0.30
N PHE A 91 -20.89 8.68 1.19
CA PHE A 91 -20.15 7.77 2.07
C PHE A 91 -20.76 7.67 3.45
N ASN A 92 -20.88 6.45 3.98
CA ASN A 92 -21.17 6.21 5.38
C ASN A 92 -19.96 6.58 6.26
N TYR A 93 -19.68 7.88 6.38
CA TYR A 93 -18.55 8.43 7.14
C TYR A 93 -18.41 7.81 8.53
N LYS A 94 -19.53 7.69 9.27
CA LYS A 94 -19.60 7.04 10.59
C LYS A 94 -19.15 5.56 10.59
N GLU A 95 -19.44 4.81 9.53
CA GLU A 95 -19.00 3.41 9.41
C GLU A 95 -17.50 3.34 9.15
N LEU A 96 -16.97 4.24 8.33
CA LEU A 96 -15.53 4.32 8.06
C LEU A 96 -14.74 4.73 9.31
N LEU A 97 -15.24 5.68 10.11
CA LEU A 97 -14.65 6.03 11.39
C LEU A 97 -14.61 4.81 12.33
N ALA A 98 -15.74 4.14 12.54
CA ALA A 98 -15.79 2.96 13.42
C ALA A 98 -14.83 1.84 12.96
N ARG A 99 -14.70 1.62 11.64
CA ARG A 99 -13.73 0.67 11.07
C ARG A 99 -12.29 1.11 11.33
N ARG A 100 -11.98 2.39 11.08
CA ARG A 100 -10.63 2.95 11.32
C ARG A 100 -10.24 2.80 12.79
N SER A 101 -11.11 3.17 13.73
CA SER A 101 -10.90 3.00 15.17
C SER A 101 -10.59 1.54 15.53
N GLN A 102 -11.33 0.60 14.94
CA GLN A 102 -11.07 -0.83 15.13
C GLN A 102 -9.69 -1.24 14.60
N TYR A 103 -9.26 -0.72 13.46
CA TYR A 103 -7.94 -1.06 12.91
C TYR A 103 -6.79 -0.38 13.65
N LEU A 104 -6.99 0.84 14.16
CA LEU A 104 -6.01 1.54 15.00
C LEU A 104 -5.70 0.77 16.29
N SER A 105 -6.76 0.28 16.96
CA SER A 105 -6.60 -0.52 18.18
C SER A 105 -5.93 -1.88 17.92
N LEU A 106 -6.18 -2.51 16.76
CA LEU A 106 -5.62 -3.82 16.42
C LEU A 106 -4.21 -3.77 15.78
N ALA A 107 -3.87 -2.72 15.02
CA ALA A 107 -2.67 -2.71 14.18
C ALA A 107 -1.48 -1.93 14.75
N ILE A 108 -1.72 -0.88 15.54
CA ILE A 108 -0.66 0.10 15.89
C ILE A 108 -0.59 0.39 17.41
N ASP A 109 -1.36 -0.30 18.25
CA ASP A 109 -1.42 -0.06 19.70
C ASP A 109 -1.73 1.41 20.08
N ARG A 110 -2.30 2.19 19.14
CA ARG A 110 -2.76 3.57 19.30
C ARG A 110 -4.18 3.59 19.88
N VAL A 111 -4.33 2.93 21.03
CA VAL A 111 -5.63 2.63 21.64
C VAL A 111 -6.38 3.91 22.04
N GLN A 112 -5.67 4.94 22.51
CA GLN A 112 -6.31 6.20 22.89
C GLN A 112 -6.98 6.89 21.69
N GLU A 113 -6.28 7.00 20.56
CA GLU A 113 -6.87 7.59 19.34
C GLU A 113 -8.04 6.76 18.83
N ALA A 114 -7.95 5.43 18.89
CA ALA A 114 -9.05 4.55 18.55
C ALA A 114 -10.29 4.84 19.42
N TYR A 115 -10.10 5.02 20.72
CA TYR A 115 -11.17 5.36 21.66
C TYR A 115 -11.83 6.71 21.34
N ASP A 116 -11.02 7.76 21.15
CA ASP A 116 -11.52 9.10 20.83
C ASP A 116 -12.30 9.11 19.50
N GLU A 117 -11.83 8.36 18.50
CA GLU A 117 -12.50 8.25 17.20
C GLU A 117 -13.80 7.42 17.27
N PHE A 118 -13.88 6.39 18.13
CA PHE A 118 -15.13 5.68 18.41
C PHE A 118 -16.18 6.61 19.02
N LEU A 119 -15.79 7.49 19.96
CA LEU A 119 -16.68 8.50 20.53
C LEU A 119 -17.17 9.49 19.47
N LEU A 120 -16.27 9.92 18.57
CA LEU A 120 -16.65 10.78 17.44
C LEU A 120 -17.66 10.07 16.52
N ALA A 121 -17.46 8.79 16.23
CA ALA A 121 -18.39 7.98 15.43
C ALA A 121 -19.77 7.86 16.09
N ALA A 122 -19.82 7.65 17.42
CA ALA A 122 -21.06 7.59 18.18
C ALA A 122 -21.84 8.92 18.10
N LYS A 123 -21.16 10.05 18.37
CA LYS A 123 -21.77 11.39 18.30
C LYS A 123 -22.33 11.71 16.91
N LYS A 124 -21.63 11.29 15.85
CA LYS A 124 -22.09 11.48 14.46
C LYS A 124 -23.28 10.58 14.11
N MET A 125 -23.39 9.40 14.71
CA MET A 125 -24.55 8.53 14.54
C MET A 125 -25.81 9.16 15.16
N GLU A 126 -25.71 9.68 16.38
CA GLU A 126 -26.82 10.30 17.11
C GLU A 126 -27.34 11.55 16.39
N GLY A 127 -26.46 12.44 15.92
CA GLY A 127 -26.84 13.67 15.23
C GLY A 127 -27.53 13.49 13.88
N MET A 128 -27.50 12.28 13.29
CA MET A 128 -28.14 11.96 12.00
C MET A 128 -29.46 11.20 12.15
N GLY A 129 -29.89 10.84 13.37
CA GLY A 129 -31.14 10.11 13.60
C GLY A 129 -31.19 8.69 13.00
N LEU A 130 -30.04 8.13 12.60
CA LEU A 130 -29.94 6.82 11.95
C LEU A 130 -29.60 5.73 12.98
N GLN A 131 -30.55 4.84 13.27
CA GLN A 131 -30.37 3.71 14.17
C GLN A 131 -29.84 2.49 13.38
N SER A 132 -28.51 2.35 13.28
CA SER A 132 -27.88 1.11 12.82
C SER A 132 -27.46 0.29 14.03
N ASP A 133 -28.28 -0.70 14.41
CA ASP A 133 -28.03 -1.57 15.56
C ASP A 133 -26.67 -2.28 15.46
N THR A 134 -26.30 -2.71 14.25
CA THR A 134 -25.02 -3.36 13.99
C THR A 134 -23.85 -2.42 14.24
N LEU A 135 -23.92 -1.19 13.73
CA LEU A 135 -22.84 -0.20 13.92
C LEU A 135 -22.77 0.26 15.39
N LYS A 136 -23.92 0.41 16.05
CA LYS A 136 -23.98 0.75 17.49
C LYS A 136 -23.29 -0.31 18.33
N LYS A 137 -23.60 -1.59 18.09
CA LYS A 137 -22.91 -2.71 18.75
C LYS A 137 -21.41 -2.72 18.46
N GLN A 138 -21.01 -2.46 17.22
CA GLN A 138 -19.59 -2.39 16.84
C GLN A 138 -18.84 -1.29 17.61
N ILE A 139 -19.42 -0.09 17.70
CA ILE A 139 -18.82 1.03 18.44
C ILE A 139 -18.74 0.73 19.93
N GLN A 140 -19.82 0.21 20.53
CA GLN A 140 -19.85 -0.13 21.95
C GLN A 140 -18.83 -1.20 22.31
N GLU A 141 -18.72 -2.26 21.50
CA GLU A 141 -17.73 -3.31 21.73
C GLU A 141 -16.29 -2.80 21.49
N GLY A 142 -16.10 -1.88 20.53
CA GLY A 142 -14.83 -1.19 20.31
C GLY A 142 -14.38 -0.38 21.51
N LEU A 143 -15.26 0.46 22.05
CA LEU A 143 -15.01 1.26 23.26
C LEU A 143 -14.63 0.38 24.44
N ARG A 144 -15.43 -0.66 24.72
CA ARG A 144 -15.18 -1.62 25.81
C ARG A 144 -13.82 -2.30 25.71
N LYS A 145 -13.40 -2.65 24.49
CA LYS A 145 -12.06 -3.24 24.25
C LYS A 145 -10.95 -2.22 24.51
N CYS A 146 -11.11 -0.99 24.04
CA CYS A 146 -10.14 0.07 24.26
C CYS A 146 -9.99 0.38 25.76
N GLU A 147 -11.09 0.52 26.50
CA GLU A 147 -11.10 0.74 27.96
C GLU A 147 -10.31 -0.35 28.68
N LYS A 148 -10.63 -1.62 28.41
CA LYS A 148 -9.92 -2.76 29.02
C LYS A 148 -8.41 -2.72 28.75
N ILE A 149 -8.00 -2.35 27.54
CA ILE A 149 -6.57 -2.24 27.21
C ILE A 149 -5.92 -1.08 27.96
N LEU A 150 -6.57 0.10 28.00
CA LEU A 150 -6.07 1.27 28.71
C LEU A 150 -5.93 1.01 30.22
N GLU A 151 -6.92 0.38 30.85
CA GLU A 151 -6.89 -0.03 32.26
C GLU A 151 -5.74 -1.02 32.54
N SER A 152 -5.52 -1.98 31.64
CA SER A 152 -4.42 -2.95 31.77
C SER A 152 -3.04 -2.29 31.69
N LYS A 153 -2.89 -1.18 30.95
CA LYS A 153 -1.63 -0.42 30.87
C LYS A 153 -1.36 0.42 32.13
N MET A 154 -2.42 0.84 32.84
CA MET A 154 -2.28 1.63 34.08
C MET A 154 -1.92 0.77 35.30
N THR A 155 -2.14 -0.55 35.25
CA THR A 155 -1.87 -1.48 36.37
C THR A 155 -0.46 -2.07 36.36
N ILE A 156 0.33 -1.83 35.31
CA ILE A 156 1.75 -2.21 35.24
C ILE A 156 2.59 -1.09 35.87
N LYS A 157 3.01 -1.24 37.12
CA LYS A 157 4.13 -0.43 37.67
C LYS A 157 5.37 -0.65 36.79
N PRO A 158 6.14 0.41 36.47
CA PRO A 158 7.27 0.27 35.57
C PRO A 158 8.28 -0.71 36.17
N PRO A 159 8.63 -1.81 35.49
CA PRO A 159 9.83 -2.54 35.87
C PRO A 159 11.02 -1.64 35.56
N ASN A 160 11.90 -1.45 36.54
CA ASN A 160 13.30 -1.07 36.28
C ASN A 160 13.89 -2.16 35.37
N SER A 161 13.79 -1.98 34.06
CA SER A 161 14.45 -2.85 33.11
C SER A 161 14.91 -1.99 31.96
N SER A 162 16.20 -1.74 31.96
CA SER A 162 16.98 -1.42 30.76
C SER A 162 16.53 -2.39 29.66
N MET A 163 15.69 -1.90 28.75
CA MET A 163 15.35 -2.65 27.55
C MET A 163 16.58 -2.56 26.64
N VAL A 164 17.37 -3.62 26.65
CA VAL A 164 18.33 -3.87 25.58
C VAL A 164 17.51 -3.93 24.29
N PRO A 165 17.84 -3.13 23.26
CA PRO A 165 17.05 -3.07 22.05
C PRO A 165 17.02 -4.46 21.41
N ILE A 166 15.83 -5.02 21.25
CA ILE A 166 15.60 -6.20 20.41
C ILE A 166 15.97 -5.78 18.99
N LYS A 167 17.15 -6.21 18.52
CA LYS A 167 17.49 -6.20 17.10
C LYS A 167 16.49 -7.11 16.41
N TYR A 168 15.41 -6.52 15.90
CA TYR A 168 14.71 -7.13 14.78
C TYR A 168 15.78 -7.42 13.74
N LEU A 169 15.92 -8.70 13.37
CA LEU A 169 16.63 -9.06 12.16
C LEU A 169 15.82 -8.44 11.04
N HIS A 170 16.17 -7.21 10.70
CA HIS A 170 15.79 -6.59 9.46
C HIS A 170 16.37 -7.57 8.43
N ILE A 171 15.51 -8.41 7.85
CA ILE A 171 15.79 -8.98 6.54
C ILE A 171 15.68 -7.76 5.63
N SER A 172 16.76 -6.96 5.67
CA SER A 172 17.25 -6.19 4.56
C SER A 172 16.99 -7.06 3.36
N THR A 173 16.19 -6.54 2.45
CA THR A 173 16.12 -7.09 1.12
C THR A 173 17.48 -7.60 0.74
N ALA A 174 17.50 -8.90 0.38
CA ALA A 174 18.65 -9.64 -0.11
C ALA A 174 19.66 -8.64 -0.64
N ALA A 175 20.76 -8.53 0.12
CA ALA A 175 21.78 -7.53 -0.07
C ALA A 175 21.81 -7.09 -1.52
N GLU A 176 21.31 -5.88 -1.78
CA GLU A 176 22.07 -5.05 -2.69
C GLU A 176 23.47 -5.14 -2.12
N THR A 177 24.34 -5.91 -2.75
CA THR A 177 25.77 -5.74 -2.61
C THR A 177 26.00 -4.31 -3.04
N GLN A 178 25.76 -3.40 -2.10
CA GLN A 178 26.24 -2.05 -2.10
C GLN A 178 27.73 -2.27 -2.03
N VAL A 179 28.37 -2.40 -3.20
CA VAL A 179 29.77 -2.04 -3.33
C VAL A 179 29.82 -0.64 -2.75
N SER A 180 30.43 -0.53 -1.58
CA SER A 180 30.54 0.70 -0.82
C SER A 180 31.33 1.68 -1.68
N LEU A 181 30.64 2.44 -2.53
CA LEU A 181 31.17 3.66 -3.09
C LEU A 181 31.11 4.68 -1.95
N ASN A 182 32.16 4.68 -1.14
CA ASN A 182 32.47 5.83 -0.30
C ASN A 182 32.72 7.00 -1.24
N ASP A 183 31.64 7.73 -1.51
CA ASP A 183 31.66 9.16 -1.80
C ASP A 183 32.44 9.83 -0.66
N GLN A 184 33.36 10.75 -0.98
CA GLN A 184 34.41 11.34 -0.12
C GLN A 184 35.79 10.67 -0.15
N ARG A 185 36.39 10.51 -1.34
CA ARG A 185 37.84 10.77 -1.52
C ARG A 185 38.09 11.38 -2.90
N GLU A 186 38.56 12.63 -2.91
CA GLU A 186 39.40 13.14 -3.99
C GLU A 186 40.70 12.32 -4.04
N ASP A 187 40.63 11.08 -4.51
CA ASP A 187 41.81 10.26 -4.80
C ASP A 187 42.06 10.29 -6.31
N LYS A 188 43.18 10.94 -6.69
CA LYS A 188 43.73 11.06 -8.04
C LYS A 188 44.22 9.71 -8.61
N ASN A 189 43.42 8.66 -8.53
CA ASN A 189 43.63 7.41 -9.25
C ASN A 189 42.25 6.82 -9.55
N ALA A 190 41.62 7.34 -10.60
CA ALA A 190 40.51 6.67 -11.26
C ALA A 190 41.01 5.29 -11.66
N GLN A 191 40.59 4.26 -10.92
CA GLN A 191 40.86 2.88 -11.28
C GLN A 191 40.23 2.67 -12.66
N SER A 192 41.07 2.59 -13.70
CA SER A 192 40.64 2.48 -15.09
C SER A 192 39.60 1.37 -15.17
N LEU A 193 38.40 1.71 -15.66
CA LEU A 193 37.35 0.74 -15.92
C LEU A 193 37.95 -0.45 -16.67
N SER A 194 37.53 -1.68 -16.37
CA SER A 194 38.02 -2.90 -17.06
C SER A 194 37.67 -2.92 -18.56
N PHE A 195 36.97 -1.88 -19.04
CA PHE A 195 36.55 -1.68 -20.41
C PHE A 195 36.57 -0.18 -20.77
N GLU A 196 36.69 0.09 -22.06
CA GLU A 196 36.50 1.39 -22.70
C GLU A 196 35.22 1.38 -23.53
N VAL A 197 34.60 2.54 -23.72
CA VAL A 197 33.40 2.69 -24.55
C VAL A 197 33.82 3.24 -25.90
N ASN A 198 33.56 2.49 -26.97
CA ASN A 198 33.89 2.91 -28.34
C ASN A 198 32.67 2.75 -29.27
N TYR A 199 32.60 3.57 -30.30
CA TYR A 199 31.62 3.44 -31.38
C TYR A 199 32.23 2.66 -32.56
N GLY A 200 31.78 1.42 -32.75
CA GLY A 200 32.27 0.49 -33.77
C GLY A 200 31.74 0.73 -35.19
N GLY A 201 31.17 1.91 -35.48
CA GLY A 201 30.51 2.21 -36.74
C GLY A 201 29.03 1.81 -36.79
N ASN A 202 28.37 2.08 -37.93
CA ASN A 202 26.91 1.96 -38.04
C ASN A 202 26.37 0.52 -37.95
N ASP A 203 27.17 -0.47 -38.34
CA ASP A 203 26.77 -1.89 -38.31
C ASP A 203 26.87 -2.50 -36.90
N VAL A 204 27.60 -1.84 -35.99
CA VAL A 204 27.99 -2.41 -34.70
C VAL A 204 27.53 -1.56 -33.51
N GLY A 205 27.50 -0.24 -33.67
CA GLY A 205 27.06 0.69 -32.64
C GLY A 205 28.05 0.86 -31.49
N TRP A 206 27.54 1.21 -30.31
CA TRP A 206 28.33 1.39 -29.09
C TRP A 206 28.76 0.05 -28.49
N GLN A 207 30.03 -0.07 -28.12
CA GLN A 207 30.63 -1.29 -27.59
C GLN A 207 31.42 -1.00 -26.32
N LEU A 208 31.47 -2.01 -25.44
CA LEU A 208 32.37 -2.06 -24.29
C LEU A 208 33.56 -2.95 -24.67
N VAL A 209 34.75 -2.36 -24.82
CA VAL A 209 35.98 -3.05 -25.23
C VAL A 209 36.87 -3.22 -24.02
N ALA A 210 37.27 -4.45 -23.69
CA ALA A 210 38.13 -4.69 -22.52
C ALA A 210 39.45 -3.92 -22.63
N SER A 211 39.78 -3.12 -21.61
CA SER A 211 41.02 -2.33 -21.53
C SER A 211 42.18 -3.10 -20.89
N LYS A 212 41.87 -4.25 -20.28
CA LYS A 212 42.80 -5.17 -19.64
C LYS A 212 42.29 -6.61 -19.68
N ALA A 213 43.15 -7.57 -19.33
CA ALA A 213 42.74 -8.96 -19.13
C ALA A 213 41.76 -9.07 -17.95
N ILE A 214 40.56 -9.59 -18.21
CA ILE A 214 39.49 -9.81 -17.21
C ILE A 214 39.59 -11.24 -16.71
N ARG A 215 39.71 -11.42 -15.38
CA ARG A 215 39.82 -12.77 -14.78
C ARG A 215 38.45 -13.45 -14.67
N PRO A 216 38.37 -14.79 -14.71
CA PRO A 216 37.13 -15.50 -14.39
C PRO A 216 36.60 -15.10 -13.01
N GLY A 217 35.34 -14.66 -12.96
CA GLY A 217 34.69 -14.18 -11.73
C GLY A 217 34.86 -12.69 -11.43
N GLU A 218 35.59 -11.93 -12.24
CA GLU A 218 35.72 -10.47 -12.09
C GLU A 218 34.42 -9.75 -12.52
N LEU A 219 33.93 -8.86 -11.66
CA LEU A 219 32.76 -8.03 -11.94
C LEU A 219 33.14 -6.91 -12.92
N ILE A 220 32.55 -6.93 -14.12
CA ILE A 220 32.86 -5.98 -15.19
C ILE A 220 32.02 -4.70 -15.03
N THR A 221 30.70 -4.84 -14.90
CA THR A 221 29.77 -3.72 -14.69
C THR A 221 28.60 -4.15 -13.81
N VAL A 222 28.00 -3.19 -13.11
CA VAL A 222 26.65 -3.31 -12.55
C VAL A 222 25.87 -2.11 -13.04
N GLU A 223 24.84 -2.34 -13.83
CA GLU A 223 23.99 -1.27 -14.34
C GLU A 223 22.59 -1.36 -13.73
N LYS A 224 22.05 -0.20 -13.37
CA LYS A 224 20.62 -0.09 -13.11
C LYS A 224 19.91 -0.10 -14.46
N PRO A 225 18.92 -0.99 -14.70
CA PRO A 225 18.28 -1.08 -16.01
C PRO A 225 17.72 0.27 -16.45
N TYR A 226 18.01 0.63 -17.69
CA TYR A 226 17.52 1.86 -18.33
C TYR A 226 16.01 2.03 -18.17
N ALA A 227 15.25 0.94 -18.38
CA ALA A 227 13.83 0.88 -18.12
C ALA A 227 13.46 -0.45 -17.45
N ARG A 228 12.43 -0.42 -16.61
CA ARG A 228 11.84 -1.60 -15.97
C ARG A 228 10.32 -1.49 -16.05
N TYR A 229 9.64 -2.56 -16.40
CA TYR A 229 8.19 -2.60 -16.49
C TYR A 229 7.65 -3.84 -15.80
N LEU A 230 6.47 -3.71 -15.18
CA LEU A 230 5.80 -4.83 -14.54
C LEU A 230 4.88 -5.49 -15.56
N HIS A 231 5.01 -6.81 -15.73
CA HIS A 231 4.09 -7.55 -16.60
C HIS A 231 2.65 -7.41 -16.10
N LEU A 232 1.68 -7.25 -17.00
CA LEU A 232 0.30 -6.91 -16.65
C LEU A 232 -0.38 -7.97 -15.77
N SER A 233 0.03 -9.24 -15.87
CA SER A 233 -0.45 -10.31 -14.98
C SER A 233 -0.07 -10.08 -13.51
N CYS A 234 0.95 -9.28 -13.24
CA CYS A 234 1.44 -8.98 -11.90
C CYS A 234 0.87 -7.67 -11.34
N ALA A 235 0.13 -6.91 -12.13
CA ALA A 235 -0.32 -5.56 -11.80
C ALA A 235 -1.21 -5.48 -10.54
N THR A 236 -1.93 -6.56 -10.21
CA THR A 236 -2.82 -6.61 -9.04
C THR A 236 -2.16 -7.21 -7.81
N SER A 237 -0.89 -7.61 -7.90
CA SER A 237 -0.19 -8.36 -6.87
C SER A 237 1.23 -7.86 -6.59
N HIS A 238 1.72 -6.86 -7.33
CA HIS A 238 3.05 -6.30 -7.17
C HIS A 238 3.01 -4.77 -7.25
N CYS A 239 3.91 -4.13 -6.51
CA CYS A 239 4.17 -2.70 -6.60
C CYS A 239 4.92 -2.39 -7.91
N PHE A 240 4.52 -1.35 -8.66
CA PHE A 240 5.22 -0.99 -9.90
C PHE A 240 6.55 -0.26 -9.65
N GLN A 241 6.75 0.28 -8.45
CA GLN A 241 8.00 0.96 -8.09
C GLN A 241 9.09 -0.01 -7.66
N CYS A 242 8.76 -0.94 -6.75
CA CYS A 242 9.74 -1.85 -6.16
C CYS A 242 9.65 -3.29 -6.66
N PHE A 243 8.63 -3.63 -7.47
CA PHE A 243 8.38 -4.98 -8.02
C PHE A 243 8.16 -6.06 -6.95
N ARG A 244 8.06 -5.68 -5.67
CA ARG A 244 7.75 -6.61 -4.59
C ARG A 244 6.26 -6.92 -4.59
N ARG A 245 5.93 -8.14 -4.16
CA ARG A 245 4.55 -8.56 -3.96
C ARG A 245 3.88 -7.68 -2.91
N THR A 246 2.64 -7.29 -3.19
CA THR A 246 1.80 -6.53 -2.28
C THR A 246 0.34 -6.96 -2.43
N VAL A 247 -0.39 -6.89 -1.33
CA VAL A 247 -1.82 -7.22 -1.27
C VAL A 247 -2.72 -6.01 -1.51
N ASP A 248 -2.20 -4.80 -1.23
CA ASP A 248 -2.90 -3.52 -1.23
C ASP A 248 -2.24 -2.52 -2.20
N PRO A 249 -2.06 -2.89 -3.49
CA PRO A 249 -1.51 -2.00 -4.51
C PRO A 249 -2.29 -0.66 -4.53
N VAL A 250 -1.57 0.47 -4.59
CA VAL A 250 -2.12 1.84 -4.60
C VAL A 250 -1.92 2.53 -5.96
N PRO A 251 -2.96 2.72 -6.79
CA PRO A 251 -2.82 3.41 -8.07
C PRO A 251 -2.25 4.82 -7.90
N CYS A 252 -1.35 5.23 -8.81
CA CYS A 252 -0.88 6.60 -8.88
C CYS A 252 -2.06 7.57 -9.12
N ARG A 253 -1.93 8.83 -8.69
CA ARG A 253 -2.97 9.85 -8.89
C ARG A 253 -3.31 10.11 -10.37
N ARG A 254 -2.37 9.87 -11.30
CA ARG A 254 -2.50 10.24 -12.73
C ARG A 254 -2.37 9.08 -13.72
N CYS A 255 -2.14 7.85 -13.26
CA CYS A 255 -2.09 6.70 -14.16
C CYS A 255 -2.59 5.43 -13.48
N ALA A 256 -3.05 4.47 -14.31
CA ALA A 256 -3.45 3.13 -13.89
C ALA A 256 -2.29 2.26 -13.38
N TYR A 257 -1.06 2.79 -13.41
CA TYR A 257 0.14 2.11 -12.91
C TYR A 257 0.34 2.44 -11.43
N VAL A 258 0.53 1.39 -10.64
CA VAL A 258 0.27 1.38 -9.20
C VAL A 258 1.55 1.51 -8.37
N SER A 259 1.61 2.47 -7.46
CA SER A 259 2.60 2.54 -6.38
C SER A 259 2.31 1.59 -5.21
#